data_AF-A0A497GH96-F1
#
_entry.id   AF-A0A497GH96-F1
#
_cell.length_a   1.000
_cell.length_b   1.000
_cell.length_c   1.000
_cell.angle_alpha   90.00
_cell.angle_beta   90.00
_cell.angle_gamma   90.00
#
_symmetry.space_group_name_H-M   'P 1'
#
loop_
_entity.id
_entity.type
_entity.pdbx_description
1 polymer ?
#
loop_
_entity_poly.entity_id
_entity_poly.type
_entity_poly.pdbx_seq_one_letter_code
_entity_poly.pdbx_strand_id
1 'polypeptide(L)'
;MNTEEIHEIKDLQIEGVGRITLKKLENAGYSVELLATLPPHVVAREANISVDKAILINKYIREKLLGGSENFITAKEFMEKRRGVLRISTGVRGLDDLLEGGVETQAITEFI
;
A
#
# COMPACT_ATOMS: atom_id res chain seq x y z
N MET A 1 -14.61 -3.67 -8.95
CA MET A 1 -13.62 -3.55 -7.85
C MET A 1 -14.39 -3.79 -6.57
N ASN A 2 -14.16 -4.90 -5.87
CA ASN A 2 -14.46 -4.91 -4.44
C ASN A 2 -13.46 -3.93 -3.86
N THR A 3 -13.95 -2.78 -3.43
CA THR A 3 -13.22 -1.88 -2.55
C THR A 3 -12.99 -2.67 -1.27
N GLU A 4 -11.89 -3.43 -1.21
CA GLU A 4 -11.31 -3.74 0.10
C GLU A 4 -11.18 -2.39 0.78
N GLU A 5 -11.88 -2.23 1.90
CA GLU A 5 -12.02 -0.95 2.60
C GLU A 5 -10.64 -0.30 2.69
N ILE A 6 -10.47 0.86 2.04
CA ILE A 6 -9.28 1.68 2.26
C ILE A 6 -9.41 2.11 3.71
N HIS A 7 -8.75 1.38 4.60
CA HIS A 7 -8.71 1.71 6.00
C HIS A 7 -7.85 2.95 6.13
N GLU A 8 -8.46 4.09 6.45
CA GLU A 8 -7.68 5.25 6.87
C GLU A 8 -7.04 4.97 8.22
N ILE A 9 -5.88 5.59 8.50
CA ILE A 9 -5.15 5.38 9.76
C ILE A 9 -6.03 5.68 10.98
N LYS A 10 -6.89 6.70 10.90
CA LYS A 10 -7.85 7.05 11.96
C LYS A 10 -8.82 5.92 12.35
N ASP A 11 -9.11 5.01 11.42
CA ASP A 11 -10.11 3.95 11.60
C ASP A 11 -9.49 2.66 12.16
N LEU A 12 -8.16 2.61 12.30
CA LEU A 12 -7.45 1.45 12.84
C LEU A 12 -7.79 1.22 14.32
N GLN A 13 -8.34 0.03 14.61
CA GLN A 13 -8.66 -0.40 15.97
C GLN A 13 -7.63 -1.43 16.44
N ILE A 14 -6.57 -0.93 17.07
CA ILE A 14 -5.43 -1.74 17.52
C ILE A 14 -5.32 -1.62 19.04
N GLU A 15 -5.46 -2.74 19.74
CA GLU A 15 -5.29 -2.80 21.19
C GLU A 15 -3.92 -2.22 21.59
N GLY A 16 -3.85 -1.38 22.63
CA GLY A 16 -2.61 -0.71 23.04
C GLY A 16 -2.18 0.50 22.20
N VAL A 17 -2.90 0.83 21.11
CA VAL A 17 -2.64 2.00 20.27
C VAL A 17 -3.80 2.99 20.38
N GLY A 18 -3.57 4.09 21.09
CA GLY A 18 -4.55 5.18 21.20
C GLY A 18 -4.54 6.15 20.02
N ARG A 19 -5.61 6.96 19.93
CA ARG A 19 -5.83 7.99 18.88
C ARG A 19 -4.67 8.97 18.70
N ILE A 20 -3.94 9.31 19.76
CA ILE A 20 -2.77 10.21 19.68
C ILE A 20 -1.66 9.59 18.83
N THR A 21 -1.45 8.28 18.95
CA THR A 21 -0.45 7.56 18.14
C THR A 21 -0.85 7.57 16.67
N LEU A 22 -2.12 7.27 16.36
CA LEU A 22 -2.65 7.29 15.00
C LEU A 22 -2.52 8.67 14.36
N LYS A 23 -2.87 9.74 15.09
CA LYS A 23 -2.74 11.12 14.62
C LYS A 23 -1.29 11.53 14.35
N LYS A 24 -0.32 11.01 15.12
CA LYS A 24 1.11 11.23 14.83
C LYS A 24 1.52 10.61 13.50
N LEU A 25 1.00 9.42 13.18
CA LEU A 25 1.27 8.75 11.90
C LEU A 25 0.64 9.49 10.72
N GLU A 26 -0.60 9.96 10.87
CA GLU A 26 -1.27 10.80 9.86
C GLU A 26 -0.51 12.10 9.61
N ASN A 27 -0.10 12.80 10.67
CA ASN A 27 0.66 14.04 10.57
C ASN A 27 2.05 13.83 9.95
N ALA A 28 2.62 12.62 10.09
CA ALA A 28 3.87 12.23 9.45
C ALA A 28 3.69 11.81 7.98
N GLY A 29 2.46 11.80 7.46
CA GLY A 29 2.16 11.50 6.06
C GLY A 29 2.15 10.00 5.73
N TYR A 30 2.02 9.12 6.73
CA TYR A 30 1.93 7.69 6.47
C TYR A 30 0.56 7.30 5.91
N SER A 31 0.56 6.27 5.07
CA SER A 31 -0.62 5.50 4.66
C SER A 31 -0.55 4.09 5.26
N VAL A 32 -1.63 3.33 5.22
CA VAL A 32 -1.64 1.94 5.71
C VAL A 32 -0.65 1.07 4.94
N GLU A 33 -0.51 1.27 3.63
CA GLU A 33 0.44 0.56 2.77
C GLU A 33 1.89 0.90 3.13
N LEU A 34 2.19 2.17 3.42
CA LEU A 34 3.52 2.59 3.87
C LEU A 34 3.85 1.97 5.24
N LEU A 35 2.88 1.94 6.16
CA LEU A 35 3.07 1.32 7.47
C LEU A 35 3.27 -0.19 7.39
N ALA A 36 2.68 -0.85 6.39
CA ALA A 36 2.92 -2.27 6.14
C ALA A 36 4.34 -2.51 5.60
N THR A 37 4.80 -1.68 4.67
CA THR A 37 6.03 -1.91 3.89
C THR A 37 7.30 -1.41 4.58
N LEU A 38 7.24 -0.31 5.32
CA LEU A 38 8.41 0.28 5.97
C LEU A 38 8.84 -0.48 7.24
N PRO A 39 10.15 -0.49 7.55
CA PRO A 39 10.64 -1.05 8.81
C PRO A 39 10.06 -0.29 10.02
N PRO A 40 9.57 -0.99 11.07
CA PRO A 40 8.95 -0.33 12.22
C PRO A 40 9.82 0.71 12.93
N HIS A 41 11.14 0.54 12.96
CA HIS A 41 12.06 1.49 13.59
C HIS A 41 12.16 2.83 12.83
N VAL A 42 11.99 2.82 11.50
CA VAL A 42 11.95 4.04 10.67
C VAL A 42 10.69 4.83 11.01
N VAL A 43 9.55 4.15 11.01
CA VAL A 43 8.24 4.73 11.38
C VAL A 43 8.26 5.30 12.79
N ALA A 44 8.83 4.56 13.75
CA ALA A 44 8.92 5.02 15.13
C ALA A 44 9.70 6.33 15.28
N ARG A 45 10.83 6.44 14.59
CA ARG A 45 11.68 7.63 14.57
C ARG A 45 10.97 8.82 13.94
N GLU A 46 10.38 8.63 12.76
CA GLU A 46 9.79 9.72 11.96
C GLU A 46 8.46 10.21 12.52
N ALA A 47 7.62 9.31 13.04
CA ALA A 47 6.36 9.67 13.69
C ALA A 47 6.50 9.98 15.20
N ASN A 48 7.71 9.86 15.76
CA ASN A 48 7.98 10.06 17.19
C ASN A 48 7.03 9.23 18.10
N ILE A 49 7.01 7.93 17.86
CA ILE A 49 6.28 6.92 18.66
C ILE A 49 7.27 5.86 19.16
N SER A 50 6.85 5.01 20.11
CA SER A 50 7.71 3.91 20.54
C SER A 50 7.82 2.84 19.44
N VAL A 51 9.00 2.20 19.37
CA VAL A 51 9.24 1.09 18.42
C VAL A 51 8.25 -0.05 18.65
N ASP A 52 7.92 -0.37 19.90
CA ASP A 52 6.94 -1.42 20.23
C ASP A 52 5.55 -1.13 19.63
N LYS A 53 5.12 0.14 19.65
CA LYS A 53 3.85 0.54 19.00
C LYS A 53 3.96 0.42 17.48
N ALA A 54 5.07 0.83 16.89
CA ALA A 54 5.27 0.68 15.45
C ALA A 54 5.25 -0.80 15.00
N ILE A 55 5.87 -1.70 15.79
CA ILE A 55 5.84 -3.15 15.55
C ILE A 55 4.40 -3.67 15.64
N LEU A 56 3.67 -3.28 16.68
CA LEU A 56 2.28 -3.70 16.89
C LEU A 56 1.38 -3.27 15.73
N ILE A 57 1.54 -2.02 15.27
CA ILE A 57 0.79 -1.46 14.16
C ILE A 57 1.12 -2.19 12.85
N ASN A 58 2.41 -2.39 12.55
CA ASN A 58 2.85 -3.11 11.35
C ASN A 58 2.29 -4.54 11.33
N LYS A 59 2.36 -5.25 12.46
CA LYS A 59 1.84 -6.60 12.60
C LYS A 59 0.33 -6.64 12.37
N TYR A 60 -0.43 -5.76 13.01
CA TYR A 60 -1.87 -5.67 12.85
C TYR A 60 -2.25 -5.46 11.38
N ILE A 61 -1.63 -4.50 10.70
CA ILE A 61 -1.92 -4.19 9.29
C ILE A 61 -1.64 -5.40 8.41
N ARG A 62 -0.47 -6.04 8.59
CA ARG A 62 -0.08 -7.22 7.80
C ARG A 62 -1.05 -8.39 8.00
N GLU A 63 -1.47 -8.66 9.23
CA GLU A 63 -2.33 -9.82 9.54
C GLU A 63 -3.80 -9.60 9.22
N LYS A 64 -4.32 -8.39 9.44
CA LYS A 64 -5.77 -8.13 9.39
C LYS A 64 -6.24 -7.43 8.13
N LEU A 65 -5.39 -6.60 7.52
CA LEU A 65 -5.79 -5.76 6.39
C LEU A 65 -5.16 -6.23 5.07
N LEU A 66 -3.99 -6.85 5.14
CA LEU A 66 -3.26 -7.32 3.97
C LEU A 66 -3.13 -8.84 3.94
N GLY A 67 -4.09 -9.60 4.48
CA GLY A 67 -4.19 -11.05 4.26
C GLY A 67 -3.09 -11.95 4.88
N GLY A 68 -2.15 -11.39 5.66
CA GLY A 68 -1.15 -12.16 6.41
C GLY A 68 -0.32 -13.13 5.55
N SER A 69 -0.09 -14.33 6.09
CA SER A 69 0.67 -15.43 5.46
C SER A 69 -0.08 -16.10 4.30
N GLU A 70 -1.36 -15.80 4.10
CA GLU A 70 -2.22 -16.40 3.05
C GLU A 70 -2.13 -15.63 1.71
N ASN A 71 -1.25 -14.63 1.63
CA ASN A 71 -1.02 -13.83 0.44
C ASN A 71 -0.13 -14.47 -0.64
N PHE A 72 0.32 -15.71 -0.45
CA PHE A 72 0.96 -16.44 -1.54
C PHE A 72 -0.09 -16.78 -2.59
N ILE A 73 0.04 -16.18 -3.76
CA ILE A 73 -0.82 -16.44 -4.91
C ILE A 73 0.01 -17.11 -6.00
N THR A 74 -0.66 -17.93 -6.81
CA THR A 74 -0.08 -18.54 -7.99
C THR A 74 0.21 -17.48 -9.07
N ALA A 75 1.11 -17.80 -10.00
CA ALA A 75 1.37 -16.94 -11.15
C ALA A 75 0.10 -16.66 -11.98
N LYS A 76 -0.82 -17.64 -12.05
CA LYS A 76 -2.11 -17.49 -12.75
C LYS A 76 -3.01 -16.46 -12.06
N GLU A 77 -3.19 -16.57 -10.74
CA GLU A 77 -4.00 -15.61 -9.98
C GLU A 77 -3.41 -14.20 -10.04
N PHE A 78 -2.07 -14.09 -9.97
CA PHE A 78 -1.40 -12.81 -10.15
C PHE A 78 -1.63 -12.21 -11.55
N MET A 79 -1.55 -13.01 -12.61
CA MET A 79 -1.84 -12.56 -13.97
C MET A 79 -3.28 -12.07 -14.11
N GLU A 80 -4.25 -12.79 -13.54
CA GLU A 80 -5.66 -12.34 -13.54
C GLU A 80 -5.84 -11.01 -12.80
N LYS A 81 -5.17 -10.81 -11.65
CA LYS A 81 -5.15 -9.51 -10.97
C LYS A 81 -4.55 -8.41 -11.84
N ARG A 82 -3.44 -8.69 -12.54
CA ARG A 82 -2.75 -7.72 -13.42
C ARG A 82 -3.58 -7.27 -14.62
N ARG A 83 -4.57 -8.05 -15.06
CA ARG A 83 -5.51 -7.60 -16.12
C ARG A 83 -6.31 -6.36 -15.74
N GLY A 84 -6.45 -6.07 -14.45
CA GLY A 84 -7.11 -4.85 -13.95
C GLY A 84 -6.21 -3.61 -13.87
N VAL A 85 -4.92 -3.71 -14.22
CA VAL A 85 -4.00 -2.56 -14.16
C VAL A 85 -4.40 -1.52 -15.20
N LEU A 86 -4.59 -0.29 -14.72
CA LEU A 86 -4.96 0.84 -15.57
C LEU A 86 -3.76 1.31 -16.39
N ARG A 87 -4.03 1.80 -17.59
CA ARG A 87 -3.05 2.40 -18.50
C ARG A 87 -3.48 3.81 -18.87
N ILE A 88 -2.50 4.72 -18.95
CA ILE A 88 -2.71 6.12 -19.33
C ILE A 88 -2.29 6.28 -20.79
N SER A 89 -3.23 6.65 -21.65
CA SER A 89 -2.94 6.92 -23.07
C SER A 89 -1.89 8.02 -23.21
N THR A 90 -0.96 7.82 -24.15
CA THR A 90 0.03 8.81 -24.58
C THR A 90 -0.57 9.88 -25.50
N GLY A 91 -1.83 9.71 -25.94
CA GLY A 91 -2.49 10.55 -26.92
C GLY A 91 -2.11 10.23 -28.38
N VAL A 92 -1.16 9.32 -28.62
CA VAL A 92 -0.72 8.88 -29.95
C VAL A 92 -1.03 7.40 -30.11
N ARG A 93 -1.96 7.07 -31.01
CA ARG A 93 -2.42 5.68 -31.22
C ARG A 93 -1.27 4.69 -31.46
N GLY A 94 -0.33 5.04 -32.34
CA GLY A 94 0.78 4.14 -32.65
C GLY A 94 1.70 3.86 -31.46
N LEU A 95 1.83 4.81 -30.54
CA LEU A 95 2.61 4.62 -29.32
C LEU A 95 1.81 3.87 -28.26
N ASP A 96 0.50 4.13 -28.14
CA ASP A 96 -0.38 3.35 -27.28
C ASP A 96 -0.43 1.89 -27.71
N ASP A 97 -0.50 1.60 -29.01
CA ASP A 97 -0.45 0.23 -29.54
C ASP A 97 0.88 -0.46 -29.21
N LEU A 98 2.00 0.27 -29.32
CA LEU A 98 3.33 -0.23 -28.94
C LEU A 98 3.43 -0.52 -27.43
N LEU A 99 2.75 0.26 -26.59
CA LEU A 99 2.72 0.11 -25.13
C LEU A 99 1.51 -0.72 -24.64
N GLU A 100 0.80 -1.39 -25.56
CA GLU A 100 -0.37 -2.22 -25.26
C GLU A 100 -1.48 -1.49 -24.48
N GLY A 101 -1.80 -0.27 -24.90
CA GLY A 101 -2.87 0.57 -24.35
C GLY A 101 -2.39 1.81 -23.58
N GLY A 102 -1.07 2.08 -23.55
CA GLY A 102 -0.48 3.28 -22.96
C GLY A 102 0.44 2.99 -21.76
N VAL A 103 0.79 4.03 -21.00
CA VAL A 103 1.72 3.94 -19.86
C VAL A 103 1.06 3.21 -18.68
N GLU A 104 1.67 2.13 -18.21
CA GLU A 104 1.14 1.29 -17.14
C GLU A 104 1.18 1.98 -15.76
N THR A 105 0.08 1.93 -15.01
CA THR A 105 0.04 2.38 -13.61
C THR A 105 0.68 1.35 -12.67
N GLN A 106 1.05 1.75 -11.44
CA GLN A 106 1.74 0.88 -10.47
C GLN A 106 3.13 0.38 -10.93
N ALA A 107 3.69 1.01 -11.97
CA ALA A 107 5.04 0.81 -12.46
C ALA A 107 5.72 2.16 -12.69
N ILE A 108 7.04 2.16 -12.82
CA ILE A 108 7.82 3.30 -13.29
C ILE A 108 8.12 3.05 -14.77
N THR A 109 7.78 4.02 -15.63
CA THR A 109 8.14 4.01 -17.06
C THR A 109 9.11 5.15 -17.32
N GLU A 110 10.29 4.81 -17.86
CA GLU A 110 11.36 5.75 -18.16
C GLU A 110 11.46 6.00 -19.67
N PHE A 111 11.68 7.26 -20.06
CA PHE A 111 11.95 7.68 -21.43
C PHE A 111 13.35 8.29 -21.47
N ILE A 112 14.21 7.80 -22.37
CA ILE A 112 15.61 8.23 -22.54
C ILE A 112 15.76 9.01 -23.84
#